data_AF-A0A7S0CGS6-F1
#
_entry.id   AF-A0A7S0CGS6-F1
#
_cell.length_a   1.000
_cell.length_b   1.000
_cell.length_c   1.000
_cell.angle_alpha   90.00
_cell.angle_beta   90.00
_cell.angle_gamma   90.00
#
_symmetry.space_group_name_H-M   'P 1'
#
loop_
_entity.id
_entity.type
_entity.pdbx_description
1 polymer ?
#
loop_
_entity_poly.entity_id
_entity_poly.type
_entity_poly.pdbx_seq_one_letter_code
_entity_poly.pdbx_strand_id
1 'polypeptide(L)'
;GKFRCPTCSVPLLICSTCRDTMKQNNNSKLVRCSLCVEENITNKRQIKQREDKEKKIVEDMNKKLFCSTGNKTSAGDKGTSTSPSSDVLLATVTNPENITRLYIGNLLISKVQNAKAITEIIPNITHVQFIKKHNQDAYQNFCFCEVSHHKDATHAVEECNGTLLLGRPVKIRLAKPDGKSRWPPPNSAV
;
A
#
# COMPACT_ATOMS: atom_id res chain seq x y z
N GLY A 1 25.68 -16.52 25.50
CA GLY A 1 24.26 -16.67 25.12
C GLY A 1 23.69 -15.34 24.68
N LYS A 2 22.89 -15.33 23.61
CA LYS A 2 22.21 -14.11 23.10
C LYS A 2 21.02 -13.81 24.03
N PHE A 3 20.94 -12.61 24.59
CA PHE A 3 19.80 -12.21 25.42
C PHE A 3 18.61 -11.87 24.51
N ARG A 4 17.40 -12.20 24.96
CA ARG A 4 16.17 -12.04 24.17
C ARG A 4 15.13 -11.32 25.01
N CYS A 5 14.33 -10.49 24.36
CA CYS A 5 13.17 -9.86 24.97
C CYS A 5 12.21 -10.96 25.51
N PRO A 6 11.75 -10.89 26.76
CA PRO A 6 10.84 -11.88 27.33
C PRO A 6 9.44 -11.84 26.67
N THR A 7 9.07 -10.72 26.05
CA THR A 7 7.75 -10.53 25.43
C THR A 7 7.69 -11.05 24.01
N CYS A 8 8.64 -10.67 23.15
CA CYS A 8 8.62 -10.98 21.72
C CYS A 8 9.79 -11.87 21.24
N SER A 9 10.72 -12.22 22.14
CA SER A 9 11.89 -13.07 21.84
C SER A 9 12.90 -12.47 20.85
N VAL A 10 12.74 -11.19 20.47
CA VAL A 10 13.69 -10.43 19.64
C VAL A 10 15.04 -10.33 20.37
N PRO A 11 16.18 -10.52 19.67
CA PRO A 11 17.51 -10.37 20.26
C PRO A 11 17.74 -8.95 20.80
N LEU A 12 18.34 -8.86 21.98
CA LEU A 12 18.70 -7.58 22.60
C LEU A 12 20.22 -7.44 22.66
N LEU A 13 20.70 -6.25 22.30
CA LEU A 13 22.07 -5.82 22.53
C LEU A 13 22.17 -5.31 23.97
N ILE A 14 22.81 -6.10 24.83
CA ILE A 14 23.15 -5.72 26.20
C ILE A 14 24.63 -6.04 26.44
N CYS A 15 25.31 -5.18 27.20
CA CYS A 15 26.68 -5.44 27.60
C CYS A 15 26.76 -6.62 28.58
N SER A 16 27.96 -7.20 28.74
CA SER A 16 28.20 -8.32 29.66
C SER A 16 27.82 -7.99 31.10
N THR A 17 28.20 -6.80 31.59
CA THR A 17 27.93 -6.36 32.96
C THR A 17 26.44 -6.30 33.25
N CYS A 18 25.65 -5.61 32.42
CA CYS A 18 24.19 -5.53 32.60
C CYS A 18 23.52 -6.91 32.57
N ARG A 19 23.99 -7.81 31.70
CA ARG A 19 23.50 -9.18 31.63
C ARG A 19 23.73 -9.95 32.93
N ASP A 20 24.91 -9.80 33.53
CA ASP A 20 25.29 -10.56 34.72
C ASP A 20 24.60 -10.01 35.98
N THR A 21 24.46 -8.68 36.10
CA THR A 21 23.64 -8.04 37.14
C THR A 21 22.18 -8.49 37.08
N MET A 22 21.61 -8.66 35.87
CA MET A 22 20.24 -9.15 35.71
C MET A 22 20.06 -10.60 36.14
N LYS A 23 21.07 -11.45 35.94
CA LYS A 23 21.04 -12.83 36.43
C LYS A 23 21.07 -12.89 37.95
N GLN A 24 21.90 -12.07 38.59
CA GLN A 24 22.02 -12.02 40.05
C GLN A 24 20.73 -11.52 40.71
N ASN A 25 20.08 -10.51 40.13
CA ASN A 25 18.88 -9.89 40.71
C ASN A 25 17.56 -10.58 40.31
N ASN A 26 17.58 -11.67 39.55
CA ASN A 26 16.38 -12.31 38.98
C ASN A 26 15.45 -11.36 38.18
N ASN A 27 15.98 -10.20 37.74
CA ASN A 27 15.23 -9.14 37.05
C ASN A 27 15.21 -9.29 35.53
N SER A 28 15.29 -10.53 35.04
CA SER A 28 15.30 -10.85 33.60
C SER A 28 14.04 -10.39 32.85
N LYS A 29 12.93 -10.15 33.57
CA LYS A 29 11.67 -9.62 33.02
C LYS A 29 11.66 -8.10 32.79
N LEU A 30 12.63 -7.37 33.34
CA LEU A 30 12.64 -5.90 33.34
C LEU A 30 13.08 -5.34 31.97
N VAL A 31 13.94 -6.05 31.25
CA VAL A 31 14.49 -5.57 29.97
C VAL A 31 13.71 -6.15 28.80
N ARG A 32 12.90 -5.29 28.18
CA ARG A 32 12.15 -5.53 26.96
C ARG A 32 12.80 -4.79 25.79
N CYS A 33 12.50 -5.19 24.55
CA CYS A 33 12.91 -4.40 23.38
C CYS A 33 12.15 -3.07 23.33
N SER A 34 12.75 -2.06 22.67
CA SER A 34 12.17 -0.72 22.53
C SER A 34 10.74 -0.76 21.99
N LEU A 35 10.48 -1.60 20.97
CA LEU A 35 9.14 -1.77 20.41
C LEU A 35 8.11 -2.27 21.43
N CYS A 36 8.46 -3.24 22.28
CA CYS A 36 7.52 -3.71 23.31
C CYS A 36 7.31 -2.69 24.44
N VAL A 37 8.27 -1.80 24.67
CA VAL A 37 8.15 -0.71 25.66
C VAL A 37 7.28 0.41 25.10
N GLU A 38 7.59 0.91 23.91
CA GLU A 38 6.86 1.97 23.21
C GLU A 38 5.38 1.60 23.00
N GLU A 39 5.12 0.37 22.58
CA GLU A 39 3.77 -0.08 22.28
C GLU A 39 3.04 -0.71 23.48
N ASN A 40 3.64 -0.65 24.68
CA ASN A 40 3.12 -1.23 25.91
C ASN A 40 2.69 -2.71 25.78
N ILE A 41 3.44 -3.49 25.00
CA ILE A 41 3.18 -4.92 24.81
C ILE A 41 3.77 -5.68 26.00
N THR A 42 2.92 -6.47 26.66
CA THR A 42 3.31 -7.28 27.83
C THR A 42 3.39 -8.76 27.51
N ASN A 43 2.63 -9.24 26.51
CA ASN A 43 2.61 -10.66 26.13
C ASN A 43 2.57 -10.85 24.60
N LYS A 44 3.26 -11.89 24.12
CA LYS A 44 3.24 -12.37 22.73
C LYS A 44 1.83 -12.58 22.17
N ARG A 45 0.85 -12.95 23.01
CA ARG A 45 -0.56 -13.09 22.60
C ARG A 45 -1.14 -11.77 22.06
N GLN A 46 -0.76 -10.63 22.62
CA GLN A 46 -1.25 -9.31 22.17
C GLN A 46 -0.73 -8.97 20.78
N ILE A 47 0.54 -9.32 20.50
CA ILE A 47 1.15 -9.15 19.17
C ILE A 47 0.35 -9.94 18.13
N LYS A 48 0.14 -11.24 18.39
CA LYS A 48 -0.62 -12.11 17.48
C LYS A 48 -2.05 -11.62 17.26
N GLN A 49 -2.74 -11.22 18.33
CA GLN A 49 -4.10 -10.68 18.22
C GLN A 49 -4.16 -9.38 17.41
N ARG A 50 -3.13 -8.53 17.48
CA ARG A 50 -3.06 -7.31 16.69
C ARG A 50 -2.82 -7.64 15.22
N GLU A 51 -1.84 -8.49 14.92
CA GLU A 51 -1.57 -8.96 13.55
C GLU A 51 -2.81 -9.62 12.93
N ASP A 52 -3.54 -10.45 13.70
CA ASP A 52 -4.77 -11.09 13.25
C ASP A 52 -5.90 -10.07 13.01
N LYS A 53 -6.00 -9.02 13.83
CA LYS A 53 -6.97 -7.92 13.64
C LYS A 53 -6.64 -7.09 12.41
N GLU A 54 -5.38 -6.71 12.23
CA GLU A 54 -4.92 -5.96 11.06
C GLU A 54 -5.17 -6.75 9.78
N LYS A 55 -4.87 -8.06 9.77
CA LYS A 55 -5.20 -8.95 8.65
C LYS A 55 -6.70 -9.00 8.36
N LYS A 56 -7.54 -9.14 9.39
CA LYS A 56 -9.01 -9.13 9.22
C LYS A 56 -9.53 -7.80 8.67
N ILE A 57 -8.99 -6.67 9.12
CA ILE A 57 -9.38 -5.35 8.59
C ILE A 57 -9.04 -5.25 7.10
N VAL A 58 -7.84 -5.70 6.71
CA VAL A 58 -7.42 -5.73 5.30
C VAL A 58 -8.29 -6.69 4.48
N GLU A 59 -8.60 -7.87 5.00
CA GLU A 59 -9.50 -8.83 4.35
C GLU A 59 -10.93 -8.29 4.20
N ASP A 60 -11.49 -7.67 5.24
CA ASP A 60 -12.83 -7.08 5.22
C ASP A 60 -12.90 -5.88 4.28
N MET A 61 -11.86 -5.03 4.24
CA MET A 61 -11.75 -3.97 3.24
C MET A 61 -11.72 -4.56 1.82
N ASN A 62 -10.90 -5.58 1.58
CA ASN A 62 -10.80 -6.23 0.28
C ASN A 62 -12.11 -6.91 -0.14
N LYS A 63 -12.84 -7.51 0.82
CA LYS A 63 -14.15 -8.13 0.57
C LYS A 63 -15.23 -7.09 0.26
N LYS A 64 -15.24 -5.95 0.94
CA LYS A 64 -16.16 -4.84 0.64
C LYS A 64 -15.92 -4.26 -0.76
N LEU A 65 -14.68 -4.21 -1.23
CA LEU A 65 -14.40 -3.81 -2.62
C LEU A 65 -14.95 -4.79 -3.66
N PHE A 66 -15.12 -6.08 -3.33
CA PHE A 66 -15.52 -7.12 -4.28
C PHE A 66 -17.04 -7.39 -4.34
N CYS A 67 -17.83 -6.94 -3.36
CA CYS A 67 -19.27 -7.23 -3.30
C CYS A 67 -20.19 -6.17 -3.96
N SER A 68 -19.67 -5.05 -4.47
CA SER A 68 -20.49 -4.01 -5.13
C SER A 68 -20.87 -4.32 -6.59
N THR A 69 -20.41 -5.44 -7.15
CA THR A 69 -20.73 -5.83 -8.54
C THR A 69 -21.92 -6.80 -8.55
N GLY A 70 -23.12 -6.28 -8.29
CA GLY A 70 -24.34 -7.09 -8.37
C GLY A 70 -25.65 -6.41 -7.98
N ASN A 71 -26.13 -5.44 -8.77
CA ASN A 71 -27.42 -5.53 -9.49
C ASN A 71 -27.93 -4.18 -10.05
N LYS A 72 -28.27 -4.24 -11.34
CA LYS A 72 -29.45 -3.72 -12.06
C LYS A 72 -30.12 -2.40 -11.62
N THR A 73 -30.23 -1.52 -12.62
CA THR A 73 -31.29 -0.52 -12.89
C THR A 73 -32.63 -0.71 -12.16
N SER A 74 -33.15 0.35 -11.53
CA SER A 74 -34.45 0.99 -11.84
C SER A 74 -34.73 2.22 -10.95
N ALA A 75 -35.48 3.16 -11.53
CA ALA A 75 -35.91 4.48 -11.08
C ALA A 75 -36.44 4.66 -9.64
N GLY A 76 -36.25 5.87 -9.09
CA GLY A 76 -37.34 6.64 -8.46
C GLY A 76 -37.28 6.92 -6.95
N ASP A 77 -37.17 8.22 -6.64
CA ASP A 77 -37.83 8.95 -5.55
C ASP A 77 -37.07 9.33 -4.24
N LYS A 78 -37.50 10.50 -3.74
CA LYS A 78 -36.98 11.45 -2.74
C LYS A 78 -36.77 10.95 -1.30
N GLY A 79 -35.88 11.67 -0.57
CA GLY A 79 -35.93 11.82 0.90
C GLY A 79 -34.55 11.75 1.58
N THR A 80 -33.80 12.86 1.70
CA THR A 80 -33.61 13.69 2.92
C THR A 80 -32.95 13.00 4.13
N SER A 81 -31.66 13.35 4.31
CA SER A 81 -30.83 13.48 5.54
C SER A 81 -30.99 12.51 6.70
N THR A 82 -29.88 11.89 7.14
CA THR A 82 -29.06 12.37 8.28
C THR A 82 -27.79 11.51 8.38
N SER A 83 -26.60 12.11 8.30
CA SER A 83 -25.33 11.43 8.62
C SER A 83 -24.62 12.26 9.69
N PRO A 84 -24.24 11.67 10.84
CA PRO A 84 -23.47 12.36 11.85
C PRO A 84 -21.99 12.44 11.43
N SER A 85 -21.42 13.60 11.69
CA SER A 85 -20.06 14.00 11.40
C SER A 85 -19.02 13.06 12.00
N SER A 86 -17.98 12.78 11.23
CA SER A 86 -16.66 12.41 11.74
C SER A 86 -15.65 12.86 10.69
N ASP A 87 -15.12 14.07 10.89
CA ASP A 87 -14.06 14.68 10.11
C ASP A 87 -12.81 13.78 10.10
N VAL A 88 -12.69 12.95 9.07
CA VAL A 88 -11.39 12.59 8.54
C VAL A 88 -11.19 13.53 7.36
N LEU A 89 -10.38 14.57 7.57
CA LEU A 89 -9.87 15.43 6.50
C LEU A 89 -9.09 14.55 5.51
N LEU A 90 -9.80 13.96 4.56
CA LEU A 90 -9.22 13.34 3.39
C LEU A 90 -8.62 14.49 2.60
N ALA A 91 -7.29 14.61 2.65
CA ALA A 91 -6.55 15.50 1.78
C ALA A 91 -6.85 15.06 0.35
N THR A 92 -7.85 15.70 -0.27
CA THR A 92 -8.18 15.53 -1.68
C THR A 92 -6.92 15.86 -2.44
N VAL A 93 -6.40 14.86 -3.14
CA VAL A 93 -5.21 15.00 -3.98
C VAL A 93 -5.64 15.89 -5.13
N THR A 94 -5.48 17.20 -4.96
CA THR A 94 -5.80 18.14 -6.02
C THR A 94 -4.78 17.94 -7.13
N ASN A 95 -5.25 17.74 -8.36
CA ASN A 95 -4.42 17.66 -9.57
C ASN A 95 -4.46 19.02 -10.29
N PRO A 96 -3.74 20.05 -9.81
CA PRO A 96 -3.84 21.42 -10.32
C PRO A 96 -3.29 21.58 -11.74
N GLU A 97 -2.48 20.63 -12.21
CA GLU A 97 -1.78 20.70 -13.49
C GLU A 97 -2.41 19.80 -14.57
N ASN A 98 -3.63 19.30 -14.34
CA ASN A 98 -4.35 18.41 -15.25
C ASN A 98 -3.49 17.23 -15.73
N ILE A 99 -2.68 16.67 -14.84
CA ILE A 99 -1.73 15.60 -15.16
C ILE A 99 -2.53 14.31 -15.47
N THR A 100 -2.36 13.77 -16.67
CA THR A 100 -2.96 12.51 -17.13
C THR A 100 -2.03 11.31 -16.95
N ARG A 101 -0.74 11.54 -16.73
CA ARG A 101 0.25 10.48 -16.56
C ARG A 101 0.38 10.07 -15.10
N LEU A 102 0.39 8.76 -14.89
CA LEU A 102 0.56 8.09 -13.61
C LEU A 102 1.88 7.32 -13.56
N TYR A 103 2.51 7.34 -12.40
CA TYR A 103 3.57 6.42 -12.02
C TYR A 103 2.96 5.31 -11.17
N ILE A 104 3.24 4.05 -11.53
CA ILE A 104 2.78 2.87 -10.80
C ILE A 104 4.01 2.06 -10.39
N GLY A 105 4.30 2.03 -9.09
CA GLY A 105 5.43 1.33 -8.50
C GLY A 105 5.06 0.14 -7.62
N ASN A 106 6.09 -0.54 -7.12
CA ASN A 106 5.99 -1.78 -6.33
C ASN A 106 5.34 -2.93 -7.09
N LEU A 107 5.48 -2.94 -8.41
CA LEU A 107 4.95 -3.98 -9.29
C LEU A 107 5.80 -5.26 -9.22
N LEU A 108 5.15 -6.40 -9.34
CA LEU A 108 5.82 -7.68 -9.55
C LEU A 108 6.00 -7.92 -11.04
N ILE A 109 7.03 -7.30 -11.61
CA ILE A 109 7.25 -7.23 -13.06
C ILE A 109 7.43 -8.59 -13.72
N SER A 110 7.90 -9.58 -12.97
CA SER A 110 8.04 -10.97 -13.44
C SER A 110 6.70 -11.60 -13.81
N LYS A 111 5.59 -11.16 -13.19
CA LYS A 111 4.23 -11.63 -13.50
C LYS A 111 3.39 -10.59 -14.24
N VAL A 112 3.61 -9.30 -13.95
CA VAL A 112 2.95 -8.18 -14.64
C VAL A 112 3.78 -7.85 -15.88
N GLN A 113 3.69 -8.71 -16.90
CA GLN A 113 4.37 -8.47 -18.18
C GLN A 113 3.51 -7.65 -19.15
N ASN A 114 2.18 -7.65 -18.93
CA ASN A 114 1.20 -7.05 -19.83
C ASN A 114 0.39 -5.97 -19.11
N ALA A 115 -0.14 -5.02 -19.89
CA ALA A 115 -0.98 -3.92 -19.39
C ALA A 115 -2.32 -4.37 -18.77
N LYS A 116 -2.80 -5.59 -19.09
CA LYS A 116 -4.10 -6.13 -18.62
C LYS A 116 -4.28 -6.06 -17.09
N ALA A 117 -3.26 -6.47 -16.34
CA ALA A 117 -3.34 -6.47 -14.88
C ALA A 117 -3.42 -5.05 -14.30
N ILE A 118 -2.92 -4.05 -15.02
CA ILE A 118 -2.97 -2.65 -14.60
C ILE A 118 -4.32 -2.04 -14.98
N THR A 119 -4.85 -2.37 -16.16
CA THR A 119 -6.18 -1.92 -16.60
C THR A 119 -7.32 -2.49 -15.76
N GLU A 120 -7.12 -3.64 -15.11
CA GLU A 120 -8.08 -4.18 -14.14
C GLU A 120 -8.18 -3.34 -12.86
N ILE A 121 -7.10 -2.67 -12.47
CA ILE A 121 -7.05 -1.84 -11.26
C ILE A 121 -7.48 -0.41 -11.57
N ILE A 122 -7.00 0.13 -12.70
CA ILE A 122 -7.22 1.53 -13.08
C ILE A 122 -8.01 1.55 -14.39
N PRO A 123 -9.25 2.06 -14.40
CA PRO A 123 -10.04 2.20 -15.61
C PRO A 123 -9.48 3.30 -16.52
N ASN A 124 -9.86 3.27 -17.80
CA ASN A 124 -9.58 4.33 -18.79
C ASN A 124 -8.09 4.62 -19.07
N ILE A 125 -7.23 3.61 -18.94
CA ILE A 125 -5.84 3.71 -19.41
C ILE A 125 -5.84 3.69 -20.94
N THR A 126 -5.11 4.64 -21.52
CA THR A 126 -4.85 4.72 -22.96
C THR A 126 -3.52 4.09 -23.33
N HIS A 127 -2.48 4.35 -22.54
CA HIS A 127 -1.11 3.92 -22.85
C HIS A 127 -0.38 3.40 -21.60
N VAL A 128 0.44 2.36 -21.76
CA VAL A 128 1.30 1.80 -20.70
C VAL A 128 2.73 1.63 -21.20
N GLN A 129 3.67 2.10 -20.41
CA GLN A 129 5.10 1.99 -20.67
C GLN A 129 5.82 1.32 -19.50
N PHE A 130 6.34 0.11 -19.75
CA PHE A 130 7.27 -0.54 -18.85
C PHE A 130 8.69 -0.05 -19.11
N ILE A 131 9.38 0.39 -18.05
CA ILE A 131 10.74 0.91 -18.16
C ILE A 131 11.73 -0.25 -18.02
N LYS A 132 12.62 -0.42 -19.01
CA LYS A 132 13.74 -1.36 -18.94
C LYS A 132 14.86 -0.79 -18.08
N LYS A 133 15.56 -1.65 -17.33
CA LYS A 133 16.79 -1.27 -16.64
C LYS A 133 17.90 -1.01 -17.65
N HIS A 134 18.69 0.02 -17.42
CA HIS A 134 19.91 0.26 -18.19
C HIS A 134 20.84 -0.96 -18.04
N ASN A 135 21.26 -1.56 -19.14
CA ASN A 135 22.15 -2.74 -19.23
C ASN A 135 21.57 -4.11 -18.84
N GLN A 136 20.25 -4.26 -18.65
CA GLN A 136 19.64 -5.58 -18.41
C GLN A 136 18.39 -5.75 -19.30
N ASP A 137 18.16 -6.94 -19.84
CA ASP A 137 16.88 -7.27 -20.50
C ASP A 137 15.77 -7.58 -19.47
N ALA A 138 15.78 -6.81 -18.38
CA ALA A 138 14.83 -6.90 -17.28
C ALA A 138 14.14 -5.55 -17.13
N TYR A 139 12.84 -5.61 -16.90
CA TYR A 139 12.04 -4.44 -16.60
C TYR A 139 12.20 -4.04 -15.13
N GLN A 140 11.99 -2.75 -14.88
CA GLN A 140 11.97 -2.18 -13.55
C GLN A 140 10.64 -2.51 -12.87
N ASN A 141 10.62 -2.54 -11.53
CA ASN A 141 9.41 -2.82 -10.73
C ASN A 141 8.39 -1.65 -10.71
N PHE A 142 8.36 -0.85 -11.77
CA PHE A 142 7.41 0.23 -11.98
C PHE A 142 7.14 0.43 -13.47
N CYS A 143 6.03 1.08 -13.77
CA CYS A 143 5.66 1.52 -15.12
C CYS A 143 5.06 2.92 -15.07
N PHE A 144 4.98 3.54 -16.25
CA PHE A 144 4.20 4.75 -16.46
C PHE A 144 2.96 4.40 -17.25
N CYS A 145 1.84 5.02 -16.89
CA CYS A 145 0.57 4.86 -17.59
C CYS A 145 -0.01 6.23 -17.88
N GLU A 146 -0.79 6.35 -18.95
CA GLU A 146 -1.61 7.53 -19.19
C GLU A 146 -3.07 7.13 -19.24
N VAL A 147 -3.89 7.95 -18.59
CA VAL A 147 -5.34 7.83 -18.59
C VAL A 147 -5.96 8.90 -19.48
N SER A 148 -7.18 8.67 -19.94
CA SER A 148 -7.89 9.60 -20.84
C SER A 148 -8.13 10.98 -20.22
N HIS A 149 -8.43 11.04 -18.91
CA HIS A 149 -8.80 12.28 -18.24
C HIS A 149 -7.99 12.51 -16.95
N HIS A 150 -7.67 13.77 -16.66
CA HIS A 150 -7.00 14.16 -15.41
C HIS A 150 -7.82 13.83 -14.15
N LYS A 151 -9.15 13.73 -14.27
CA LYS A 151 -10.04 13.27 -13.20
C LYS A 151 -9.81 11.79 -12.87
N ASP A 152 -9.65 10.95 -13.90
CA ASP A 152 -9.35 9.52 -13.75
C ASP A 152 -7.97 9.33 -13.10
N ALA A 153 -7.01 10.21 -13.41
CA ALA A 153 -5.69 10.19 -12.79
C ALA A 153 -5.75 10.51 -11.29
N THR A 154 -6.60 11.46 -10.91
CA THR A 154 -6.83 11.85 -9.52
C THR A 154 -7.49 10.70 -8.75
N HIS A 155 -8.56 10.14 -9.32
CA HIS A 155 -9.27 9.00 -8.77
C HIS A 155 -8.34 7.78 -8.59
N ALA A 156 -7.48 7.49 -9.56
CA ALA A 156 -6.53 6.39 -9.46
C ALA A 156 -5.51 6.58 -8.30
N VAL A 157 -5.11 7.81 -8.01
CA VAL A 157 -4.19 8.10 -6.91
C VAL A 157 -4.88 8.04 -5.54
N GLU A 158 -6.16 8.41 -5.47
CA GLU A 158 -6.93 8.41 -4.23
C GLU A 158 -7.46 7.02 -3.87
N GLU A 159 -8.09 6.33 -4.83
CA GLU A 159 -8.84 5.10 -4.59
C GLU A 159 -8.04 3.84 -4.91
N CYS A 160 -7.18 3.87 -5.93
CA CYS A 160 -6.44 2.68 -6.38
C CYS A 160 -5.04 2.56 -5.75
N ASN A 161 -4.59 3.58 -5.02
CA ASN A 161 -3.27 3.56 -4.39
C ASN A 161 -3.27 2.63 -3.16
N GLY A 162 -2.32 1.71 -3.09
CA GLY A 162 -2.26 0.68 -2.05
C GLY A 162 -3.06 -0.58 -2.37
N THR A 163 -3.81 -0.63 -3.47
CA THR A 163 -4.53 -1.84 -3.91
C THR A 163 -3.56 -3.01 -4.12
N LEU A 164 -3.99 -4.21 -3.73
CA LEU A 164 -3.16 -5.41 -3.84
C LEU A 164 -3.16 -5.94 -5.27
N LEU A 165 -2.05 -5.78 -5.99
CA LEU A 165 -1.80 -6.45 -7.25
C LEU A 165 -0.88 -7.65 -7.01
N LEU A 166 -1.39 -8.86 -7.26
CA LEU A 166 -0.65 -10.12 -7.06
C LEU A 166 -0.04 -10.25 -5.65
N GLY A 167 -0.77 -9.79 -4.64
CA GLY A 167 -0.34 -9.82 -3.23
C GLY A 167 0.65 -8.72 -2.83
N ARG A 168 0.89 -7.72 -3.69
CA ARG A 168 1.73 -6.55 -3.36
C ARG A 168 0.92 -5.25 -3.48
N PRO A 169 1.00 -4.35 -2.49
CA PRO A 169 0.31 -3.07 -2.57
C PRO A 169 0.97 -2.18 -3.63
N VAL A 170 0.22 -1.79 -4.66
CA VAL A 170 0.74 -0.90 -5.70
C VAL A 170 0.89 0.52 -5.17
N LYS A 171 1.87 1.23 -5.71
CA LYS A 171 2.13 2.62 -5.35
C LYS A 171 1.82 3.53 -6.53
N ILE A 172 0.72 4.27 -6.46
CA ILE A 172 0.27 5.14 -7.54
C ILE A 172 0.57 6.61 -7.20
N ARG A 173 1.13 7.35 -8.15
CA ARG A 173 1.43 8.78 -8.02
C ARG A 173 1.20 9.50 -9.34
N LEU A 174 0.83 10.78 -9.29
CA LEU A 174 0.88 11.64 -10.47
C LEU A 174 2.34 11.77 -10.96
N ALA A 175 2.54 11.65 -12.26
CA ALA A 175 3.84 11.74 -12.88
C ALA A 175 3.86 12.90 -13.88
N LYS A 176 4.51 14.01 -13.52
CA LYS A 176 4.67 15.13 -14.44
C LYS A 176 5.50 14.70 -15.66
N PRO A 177 5.14 15.15 -16.88
CA PRO A 177 5.98 14.95 -18.05
C PRO A 177 7.32 15.66 -17.79
N ASP A 178 8.42 14.94 -17.98
CA ASP A 178 9.77 15.45 -17.76
C ASP A 178 10.34 16.17 -19.00
N GLY A 179 9.58 16.25 -20.09
CA GLY A 179 9.98 16.83 -21.39
C GLY A 179 11.06 16.05 -22.14
N LYS A 180 11.72 15.11 -21.47
CA LYS A 180 12.79 14.25 -22.02
C LYS A 180 12.22 12.98 -22.66
N SER A 181 11.10 12.49 -22.12
CA SER A 181 10.43 11.29 -22.63
C SER A 181 9.60 11.60 -23.88
N ARG A 182 9.88 10.94 -25.01
CA ARG A 182 8.95 10.94 -26.15
C ARG A 182 7.68 10.19 -25.76
N TRP A 183 6.55 10.89 -25.75
CA TRP A 183 5.26 10.35 -25.33
C TRP A 183 4.15 10.73 -26.33
N PRO A 184 3.20 9.83 -26.64
CA PRO A 184 3.07 8.45 -26.17
C PRO A 184 4.17 7.52 -26.74
N PRO A 185 4.54 6.44 -26.02
CA PRO A 185 5.49 5.47 -26.51
C PRO A 185 4.92 4.70 -27.71
N PRO A 186 5.73 4.34 -28.72
CA PRO A 186 5.27 3.49 -29.81
C PRO A 186 4.82 2.13 -29.27
N ASN A 187 3.71 1.60 -29.80
CA ASN A 187 3.10 0.31 -29.43
C ASN A 187 2.69 0.18 -27.94
N SER A 188 2.37 1.29 -27.28
CA SER A 188 1.97 1.31 -25.87
C SER A 188 0.47 1.38 -25.62
N ALA A 189 -0.34 1.48 -26.69
CA ALA A 189 -1.79 1.50 -26.61
C ALA A 189 -2.33 0.17 -26.04
N VAL A 190 -3.33 0.27 -25.17
CA VAL A 190 -3.91 -0.88 -24.44
C VAL A 190 -5.30 -1.23 -24.95
#